data_AF-A0A2V3IA33-F1
#
_entry.id   AF-A0A2V3IA33-F1
#
_cell.length_a   1.000
_cell.length_b   1.000
_cell.length_c   1.000
_cell.angle_alpha   90.00
_cell.angle_beta   90.00
_cell.angle_gamma   90.00
#
_symmetry.space_group_name_H-M   'P 1'
#
loop_
_entity.id
_entity.type
_entity.pdbx_description
1 polymer ?
#
loop_
_entity_poly.entity_id
_entity_poly.type
_entity_poly.pdbx_seq_one_letter_code
_entity_poly.pdbx_strand_id
1 'polypeptide(L)'
;FDIRFEAYGKDIMDSVKVNDWVSDEILEFPHPHHVKYEMFLDKGGKKISKSLGNVVTSQRWLTYGTHESILLLLYKRITGARELGFEDIPALMDEYNELENIYFGKTKVDNEAKLVKSKGLYEYVNLLNPPKNSSTHVNYRLLIELCKIFKDHTVEHVVSKLIDYGTIKEKNPHIEKLIGLAKQYTADFEETKIPATKIIVDDSAKDALRQLADLLSKNEKIEDLQNSIYRIAKENQVQPKDFFKILYQIILSTNRGPKIGPFIEDVGMKEVAEKIKRNL
;
A
#
# COMPACT_ATOMS: atom_id res chain seq x y z
N PHE A 1 28.43 29.31 -1.11
CA PHE A 1 27.15 29.17 -0.38
C PHE A 1 27.47 28.64 1.00
N ASP A 2 26.70 28.98 2.03
CA ASP A 2 26.86 28.41 3.37
C ASP A 2 26.09 27.09 3.49
N ILE A 3 26.60 26.04 2.86
CA ILE A 3 25.95 24.72 2.85
C ILE A 3 26.24 24.05 4.19
N ARG A 4 25.19 23.80 4.99
CA ARG A 4 25.30 23.15 6.31
C ARG A 4 24.93 21.66 6.28
N PHE A 5 24.24 21.23 5.24
CA PHE A 5 23.80 19.86 5.06
C PHE A 5 23.84 19.48 3.58
N GLU A 6 24.42 18.32 3.27
CA GLU A 6 24.44 17.78 1.92
C GLU A 6 24.30 16.26 1.94
N ALA A 7 23.21 15.75 1.37
CA ALA A 7 23.04 14.33 1.17
C ALA A 7 23.77 13.87 -0.10
N TYR A 8 24.41 12.70 -0.06
CA TYR A 8 25.15 12.19 -1.20
C TYR A 8 24.89 10.70 -1.46
N GLY A 9 25.00 10.30 -2.72
CA GLY A 9 24.86 8.90 -3.13
C GLY A 9 26.15 8.13 -2.83
N LYS A 10 26.02 6.89 -2.37
CA LYS A 10 27.18 6.01 -2.08
C LYS A 10 28.26 5.98 -3.17
N ASP A 11 27.88 6.11 -4.44
CA ASP A 11 28.78 6.07 -5.60
C ASP A 11 29.84 7.19 -5.60
N ILE A 12 29.65 8.29 -4.85
CA ILE A 12 30.60 9.43 -4.79
C ILE A 12 31.28 9.60 -3.43
N MET A 13 31.23 8.59 -2.58
CA MET A 13 31.71 8.65 -1.19
C MET A 13 33.19 9.03 -1.06
N ASP A 14 34.05 8.56 -1.97
CA ASP A 14 35.47 8.90 -1.91
C ASP A 14 35.73 10.35 -2.36
N SER A 15 34.95 10.86 -3.32
CA SER A 15 34.98 12.28 -3.68
C SER A 15 34.56 13.18 -2.52
N VAL A 16 33.53 12.79 -1.77
CA VAL A 16 33.07 13.56 -0.59
C VAL A 16 34.17 13.67 0.46
N LYS A 17 34.86 12.56 0.80
CA LYS A 17 35.98 12.60 1.76
C LYS A 17 37.09 13.57 1.36
N VAL A 18 37.43 13.59 0.07
CA VAL A 18 38.46 14.50 -0.45
C VAL A 18 37.96 15.95 -0.38
N ASN A 19 36.71 16.19 -0.73
CA ASN A 19 36.11 17.52 -0.66
C ASN A 19 36.02 18.04 0.78
N ASP A 20 35.68 17.19 1.75
CA ASP A 20 35.64 17.53 3.17
C ASP A 20 37.02 17.95 3.65
N TRP A 21 38.06 17.17 3.32
CA TRP A 21 39.45 17.50 3.63
C TRP A 21 39.88 18.83 3.00
N VAL A 22 39.53 19.09 1.74
CA VAL A 22 39.83 20.38 1.10
C VAL A 22 39.10 21.53 1.80
N SER A 23 37.82 21.35 2.15
CA SER A 23 37.03 22.37 2.83
C SER A 23 37.64 22.75 4.17
N ASP A 24 37.96 21.75 5.00
CA ASP A 24 38.48 21.95 6.35
C ASP A 24 39.92 22.47 6.33
N GLU A 25 40.81 21.85 5.55
CA GLU A 25 42.26 22.08 5.65
C GLU A 25 42.82 23.14 4.69
N ILE A 26 42.15 23.37 3.55
CA ILE A 26 42.64 24.31 2.53
C ILE A 26 41.82 25.59 2.53
N LEU A 27 40.49 25.46 2.64
CA LEU A 27 39.58 26.60 2.61
C LEU A 27 39.25 27.14 4.00
N GLU A 28 39.70 26.46 5.06
CA GLU A 28 39.43 26.78 6.46
C GLU A 28 37.93 26.99 6.73
N PHE A 29 37.08 26.20 6.07
CA PHE A 29 35.63 26.28 6.16
C PHE A 29 35.06 24.90 6.49
N PRO A 30 34.32 24.74 7.61
CA PRO A 30 33.79 23.45 8.01
C PRO A 30 32.91 22.82 6.93
N HIS A 31 33.23 21.57 6.56
CA HIS A 31 32.42 20.79 5.63
C HIS A 31 30.97 20.57 6.16
N PRO A 32 29.98 20.38 5.27
CA PRO A 32 28.59 20.20 5.67
C PRO A 32 28.35 18.86 6.39
N HIS A 33 27.28 18.79 7.18
CA HIS A 33 26.82 17.49 7.68
C HIS A 33 26.29 16.63 6.53
N HIS A 34 26.71 15.38 6.49
CA HIS A 34 26.33 14.48 5.39
C HIS A 34 25.38 13.36 5.80
N VAL A 35 24.49 13.02 4.86
CA VAL A 35 23.73 11.75 4.89
C VAL A 35 23.96 10.98 3.61
N LYS A 36 24.46 9.76 3.76
CA LYS A 36 24.65 8.83 2.64
C LYS A 36 23.36 8.09 2.32
N TYR A 37 22.87 8.25 1.09
CA TYR A 37 21.77 7.44 0.56
C TYR A 37 22.27 6.34 -0.38
N GLU A 38 21.49 5.25 -0.45
CA GLU A 38 21.75 4.10 -1.31
C GLU A 38 20.88 4.17 -2.58
N MET A 39 21.27 3.44 -3.61
CA MET A 39 20.49 3.34 -4.84
C MET A 39 19.29 2.40 -4.64
N PHE A 40 18.19 2.68 -5.35
CA PHE A 40 17.11 1.71 -5.50
C PHE A 40 17.58 0.54 -6.37
N LEU A 41 17.18 -0.65 -5.96
CA LEU A 41 17.41 -1.89 -6.68
C LEU A 41 16.10 -2.33 -7.37
N ASP A 42 16.22 -3.11 -8.43
CA ASP A 42 15.09 -3.87 -8.94
C ASP A 42 14.73 -5.04 -7.98
N LYS A 43 13.63 -5.73 -8.24
CA LYS A 43 13.21 -6.90 -7.43
C LYS A 43 14.16 -8.10 -7.52
N GLY A 44 15.12 -8.09 -8.44
CA GLY A 44 16.20 -9.07 -8.53
C GLY A 44 17.44 -8.67 -7.71
N GLY A 45 17.37 -7.56 -6.97
CA GLY A 45 18.50 -7.01 -6.21
C GLY A 45 19.57 -6.36 -7.09
N LYS A 46 19.29 -6.13 -8.37
CA LYS A 46 20.23 -5.51 -9.31
C LYS A 46 20.00 -4.01 -9.40
N LYS A 47 21.03 -3.27 -9.83
CA LYS A 47 20.91 -1.83 -10.07
C LYS A 47 19.87 -1.58 -11.17
N ILE A 48 18.92 -0.69 -10.92
CA ILE A 48 17.93 -0.28 -11.92
C ILE A 48 18.68 0.33 -13.12
N SER A 49 18.45 -0.21 -14.32
CA SER A 49 19.06 0.28 -15.56
C SER A 49 18.01 0.52 -16.64
N LYS A 50 18.21 1.56 -17.46
CA LYS A 50 17.36 1.87 -18.63
C LYS A 50 17.38 0.76 -19.69
N SER A 51 18.49 0.04 -19.82
CA SER A 51 18.64 -1.02 -20.83
C SER A 51 17.81 -2.28 -20.54
N LEU A 52 17.41 -2.50 -19.28
CA LEU A 52 16.61 -3.65 -18.86
C LEU A 52 15.10 -3.38 -18.85
N GLY A 53 14.64 -2.18 -19.27
CA GLY A 53 13.21 -1.83 -19.41
C GLY A 53 12.45 -1.61 -18.09
N ASN A 54 13.01 -1.99 -16.94
CA ASN A 54 12.39 -1.88 -15.62
C ASN A 54 12.79 -0.60 -14.88
N VAL A 55 12.61 0.57 -15.50
CA VAL A 55 12.89 1.84 -14.85
C VAL A 55 11.64 2.41 -14.19
N VAL A 56 11.72 2.53 -12.86
CA VAL A 56 10.74 3.28 -12.09
C VAL A 56 11.12 4.76 -12.17
N THR A 57 10.33 5.53 -12.92
CA THR A 57 10.45 7.00 -12.98
C THR A 57 9.33 7.64 -12.19
N SER A 58 9.55 8.85 -11.67
CA SER A 58 8.51 9.60 -10.97
C SER A 58 7.32 9.92 -11.89
N GLN A 59 7.58 10.24 -13.16
CA GLN A 59 6.52 10.49 -14.14
C GLN A 59 5.61 9.27 -14.31
N ARG A 60 6.20 8.07 -14.45
CA ARG A 60 5.43 6.83 -14.55
C ARG A 60 4.81 6.41 -13.22
N TRP A 61 5.40 6.77 -12.09
CA TRP A 61 4.75 6.56 -10.79
C TRP A 61 3.44 7.36 -10.68
N LEU A 62 3.47 8.62 -11.13
CA LEU A 62 2.33 9.54 -11.04
C LEU A 62 1.17 9.21 -11.99
N THR A 63 1.34 8.27 -12.92
CA THR A 63 0.21 7.72 -13.69
C THR A 63 -0.63 6.74 -12.87
N TYR A 64 -0.08 6.23 -11.76
CA TYR A 64 -0.65 5.13 -10.98
C TYR A 64 -0.80 5.43 -9.49
N GLY A 65 -0.07 6.40 -8.96
CA GLY A 65 -0.05 6.75 -7.54
C GLY A 65 0.06 8.25 -7.37
N THR A 66 -0.10 8.73 -6.14
CA THR A 66 -0.07 10.17 -5.86
C THR A 66 1.34 10.67 -5.54
N HIS A 67 1.52 12.00 -5.54
CA HIS A 67 2.78 12.63 -5.14
C HIS A 67 3.16 12.25 -3.71
N GLU A 68 2.18 12.13 -2.83
CA GLU A 68 2.37 11.75 -1.43
C GLU A 68 2.91 10.31 -1.33
N SER A 69 2.44 9.39 -2.18
CA SER A 69 2.91 7.99 -2.16
C SER A 69 4.39 7.84 -2.53
N ILE A 70 4.89 8.63 -3.50
CA ILE A 70 6.31 8.62 -3.88
C ILE A 70 7.17 9.39 -2.87
N LEU A 71 6.67 10.49 -2.29
CA LEU A 71 7.39 11.18 -1.21
C LEU A 71 7.48 10.29 0.03
N LEU A 72 6.42 9.54 0.35
CA LEU A 72 6.42 8.57 1.43
C LEU A 72 7.46 7.48 1.22
N LEU A 73 7.61 6.97 -0.01
CA LEU A 73 8.68 6.03 -0.38
C LEU A 73 10.05 6.58 0.01
N LEU A 74 10.32 7.85 -0.31
CA LEU A 74 11.61 8.52 -0.13
C LEU A 74 11.88 8.85 1.35
N TYR A 75 10.90 9.40 2.06
CA TYR A 75 11.09 9.89 3.44
C TYR A 75 10.99 8.80 4.50
N LYS A 76 10.27 7.70 4.23
CA LYS A 76 10.13 6.62 5.21
C LYS A 76 11.46 5.94 5.54
N ARG A 77 12.42 5.94 4.60
CA ARG A 77 13.74 5.34 4.78
C ARG A 77 14.77 5.93 3.82
N ILE A 78 15.69 6.72 4.37
CA ILE A 78 16.80 7.33 3.61
C ILE A 78 18.03 6.41 3.47
N THR A 79 18.25 5.50 4.43
CA THR A 79 19.44 4.64 4.47
C THR A 79 19.13 3.18 4.13
N GLY A 80 20.04 2.56 3.39
CA GLY A 80 20.00 1.14 3.04
C GLY A 80 19.35 0.90 1.67
N ALA A 81 19.93 -0.03 0.91
CA ALA A 81 19.39 -0.41 -0.39
C ALA A 81 17.95 -0.93 -0.24
N ARG A 82 17.10 -0.55 -1.20
CA ARG A 82 15.69 -0.91 -1.21
C ARG A 82 15.30 -1.35 -2.61
N GLU A 83 14.62 -2.49 -2.69
CA GLU A 83 13.96 -2.90 -3.91
C GLU A 83 12.73 -2.03 -4.15
N LEU A 84 12.56 -1.58 -5.38
CA LEU A 84 11.47 -0.70 -5.78
C LEU A 84 10.78 -1.22 -7.03
N GLY A 85 9.46 -1.27 -6.98
CA GLY A 85 8.62 -1.54 -8.14
C GLY A 85 7.25 -0.84 -8.05
N PHE A 86 6.49 -0.87 -9.14
CA PHE A 86 5.15 -0.27 -9.20
C PHE A 86 4.13 -1.04 -8.34
N GLU A 87 4.39 -2.29 -8.01
CA GLU A 87 3.66 -3.12 -7.03
C GLU A 87 3.69 -2.58 -5.60
N ASP A 88 4.64 -1.67 -5.30
CA ASP A 88 4.73 -1.03 -3.98
C ASP A 88 3.73 0.13 -3.84
N ILE A 89 3.21 0.68 -4.95
CA ILE A 89 2.29 1.83 -4.97
C ILE A 89 1.07 1.60 -4.08
N PRO A 90 0.32 0.48 -4.21
CA PRO A 90 -0.91 0.32 -3.43
C PRO A 90 -0.66 0.30 -1.92
N ALA A 91 0.45 -0.31 -1.49
CA ALA A 91 0.83 -0.30 -0.08
C ALA A 91 1.16 1.12 0.43
N LEU A 92 1.86 1.92 -0.38
CA LEU A 92 2.22 3.30 -0.02
C LEU A 92 1.02 4.24 -0.02
N MET A 93 0.08 4.06 -0.94
CA MET A 93 -1.20 4.78 -0.97
C MET A 93 -2.01 4.50 0.29
N ASP A 94 -2.12 3.24 0.69
CA ASP A 94 -2.84 2.85 1.90
C ASP A 94 -2.11 3.31 3.18
N GLU A 95 -0.78 3.24 3.22
CA GLU A 95 0.01 3.74 4.34
C GLU A 95 -0.14 5.25 4.52
N TYR A 96 -0.25 6.02 3.43
CA TYR A 96 -0.54 7.45 3.51
C TYR A 96 -1.88 7.72 4.23
N ASN A 97 -2.94 6.96 3.91
CA ASN A 97 -4.22 7.05 4.62
C ASN A 97 -4.07 6.72 6.11
N GLU A 98 -3.23 5.75 6.47
CA GLU A 98 -2.95 5.41 7.87
C GLU A 98 -2.24 6.58 8.59
N LEU A 99 -1.23 7.17 7.97
CA LEU A 99 -0.52 8.33 8.51
C LEU A 99 -1.46 9.53 8.70
N GLU A 100 -2.34 9.79 7.73
CA GLU A 100 -3.34 10.85 7.86
C GLU A 100 -4.30 10.59 9.02
N ASN A 101 -4.80 9.35 9.16
CA ASN A 101 -5.66 8.99 10.29
C ASN A 101 -4.97 9.18 11.65
N ILE A 102 -3.67 8.88 11.75
CA ILE A 102 -2.87 9.10 12.97
C ILE A 102 -2.68 10.61 13.21
N TYR A 103 -2.36 11.37 12.16
CA TYR A 103 -2.13 12.81 12.25
C TYR A 103 -3.36 13.57 12.76
N PHE A 104 -4.55 13.28 12.20
CA PHE A 104 -5.82 13.86 12.63
C PHE A 104 -6.47 13.17 13.84
N GLY A 105 -5.78 12.24 14.50
CA GLY A 105 -6.26 11.59 15.73
C GLY A 105 -7.44 10.62 15.56
N LYS A 106 -7.76 10.21 14.32
CA LYS A 106 -8.75 9.17 14.01
C LYS A 106 -8.28 7.77 14.44
N THR A 107 -6.97 7.54 14.47
CA THR A 107 -6.34 6.30 14.95
C THR A 107 -5.48 6.61 16.16
N LYS A 108 -5.75 5.94 17.29
CA LYS A 108 -4.93 6.05 18.50
C LYS A 108 -3.65 5.21 18.36
N VAL A 109 -2.53 5.77 18.79
CA VAL A 109 -1.23 5.11 18.85
C VAL A 109 -0.70 5.28 20.27
N ASP A 110 -0.63 4.19 21.02
CA ASP A 110 -0.27 4.23 22.44
C ASP A 110 1.21 4.54 22.68
N ASN A 111 2.06 4.18 21.72
CA ASN A 111 3.50 4.47 21.77
C ASN A 111 3.78 5.90 21.29
N GLU A 112 4.21 6.76 22.21
CA GLU A 112 4.48 8.17 21.94
C GLU A 112 5.57 8.38 20.88
N ALA A 113 6.68 7.66 20.95
CA ALA A 113 7.76 7.77 19.96
C ALA A 113 7.28 7.40 18.55
N LYS A 114 6.44 6.36 18.43
CA LYS A 114 5.81 5.97 17.16
C LYS A 114 4.84 7.04 16.68
N LEU A 115 4.05 7.63 17.58
CA LEU A 115 3.12 8.71 17.26
C LEU A 115 3.85 9.93 16.69
N VAL A 116 4.91 10.40 17.36
CA VAL A 116 5.74 11.54 16.91
C VAL A 116 6.34 11.25 15.55
N LYS A 117 6.93 10.06 15.37
CA LYS A 117 7.51 9.65 14.08
C LYS A 117 6.48 9.61 12.95
N SER A 118 5.30 9.04 13.19
CA SER A 118 4.24 8.96 12.18
C SER A 118 3.69 10.34 11.82
N LYS A 119 3.52 11.23 12.80
CA LYS A 119 3.08 12.62 12.55
C LYS A 119 4.12 13.40 11.74
N GLY A 120 5.39 13.35 12.15
CA GLY A 120 6.46 14.01 11.42
C GLY A 120 6.60 13.48 9.99
N LEU A 121 6.49 12.17 9.78
CA LEU A 121 6.50 11.60 8.43
C LEU A 121 5.34 12.10 7.57
N TYR A 122 4.14 12.21 8.12
CA TYR A 122 3.00 12.79 7.40
C TYR A 122 3.25 14.26 7.03
N GLU A 123 3.82 15.06 7.94
CA GLU A 123 4.17 16.45 7.68
C GLU A 123 5.20 16.57 6.55
N TYR A 124 6.28 15.77 6.58
CA TYR A 124 7.30 15.79 5.53
C TYR A 124 6.74 15.37 4.16
N VAL A 125 5.92 14.33 4.11
CA VAL A 125 5.26 13.89 2.87
C VAL A 125 4.35 14.99 2.29
N ASN A 126 3.78 15.83 3.15
CA ASN A 126 3.00 17.00 2.76
C ASN A 126 3.83 18.29 2.65
N LEU A 127 5.17 18.18 2.53
CA LEU A 127 6.07 19.32 2.39
C LEU A 127 5.93 20.36 3.51
N LEU A 128 5.68 19.90 4.74
CA LEU A 128 5.42 20.71 5.93
C LEU A 128 4.18 21.61 5.81
N ASN A 129 3.29 21.33 4.86
CA ASN A 129 2.03 22.04 4.67
C ASN A 129 0.85 21.04 4.54
N PRO A 130 0.56 20.26 5.59
CA PRO A 130 -0.53 19.29 5.57
C PRO A 130 -1.90 19.98 5.36
N PRO A 131 -2.87 19.29 4.73
CA PRO A 131 -4.23 19.78 4.60
C PRO A 131 -4.86 20.15 5.94
N LYS A 132 -5.80 21.09 5.95
CA LYS A 132 -6.53 21.48 7.17
C LYS A 132 -7.51 20.43 7.66
N ASN A 133 -8.03 19.61 6.74
CA ASN A 133 -9.03 18.59 7.00
C ASN A 133 -8.56 17.27 6.41
N SER A 134 -8.89 16.17 7.08
CA SER A 134 -8.66 14.83 6.54
C SER A 134 -9.59 14.55 5.36
N SER A 135 -9.06 13.84 4.38
CA SER A 135 -9.74 13.36 3.19
C SER A 135 -10.60 12.13 3.49
N THR A 136 -11.47 11.78 2.53
CA THR A 136 -12.18 10.49 2.55
C THR A 136 -11.21 9.39 2.14
N HIS A 137 -10.95 8.46 3.06
CA HIS A 137 -10.05 7.33 2.80
C HIS A 137 -10.79 6.18 2.11
N VAL A 138 -10.24 5.73 0.99
CA VAL A 138 -10.61 4.46 0.35
C VAL A 138 -9.35 3.63 0.22
N ASN A 139 -9.46 2.34 0.52
CA ASN A 139 -8.36 1.41 0.34
C ASN A 139 -8.02 1.31 -1.16
N TYR A 140 -6.76 1.58 -1.52
CA TYR A 140 -6.36 1.66 -2.92
C TYR A 140 -6.39 0.31 -3.61
N ARG A 141 -6.11 -0.77 -2.88
CA ARG A 141 -6.24 -2.15 -3.40
C ARG A 141 -7.69 -2.51 -3.70
N LEU A 142 -8.65 -2.07 -2.88
CA LEU A 142 -10.07 -2.21 -3.17
C LEU A 142 -10.43 -1.52 -4.50
N LEU A 143 -9.93 -0.30 -4.74
CA LEU A 143 -10.17 0.39 -6.02
C LEU A 143 -9.61 -0.40 -7.21
N ILE A 144 -8.39 -0.93 -7.08
CA ILE A 144 -7.77 -1.77 -8.11
C ILE A 144 -8.62 -3.01 -8.37
N GLU A 145 -9.06 -3.73 -7.34
CA GLU A 145 -9.89 -4.93 -7.52
C GLU A 145 -11.25 -4.60 -8.15
N LEU A 146 -11.91 -3.51 -7.74
CA LEU A 146 -13.15 -3.07 -8.39
C LEU A 146 -12.92 -2.69 -9.86
N CYS A 147 -11.82 -2.01 -10.18
CA CYS A 147 -11.47 -1.68 -11.57
C CYS A 147 -11.14 -2.91 -12.42
N LYS A 148 -10.63 -4.00 -11.82
CA LYS A 148 -10.41 -5.29 -12.50
C LYS A 148 -11.73 -6.00 -12.83
N ILE A 149 -12.68 -5.98 -11.90
CA ILE A 149 -13.98 -6.64 -12.04
C ILE A 149 -14.83 -5.90 -13.07
N PHE A 150 -14.93 -4.57 -12.95
CA PHE A 150 -15.77 -3.72 -13.78
C PHE A 150 -15.01 -3.23 -15.01
N LYS A 151 -14.94 -4.09 -16.02
CA LYS A 151 -14.29 -3.81 -17.33
C LYS A 151 -14.95 -2.68 -18.13
N ASP A 152 -16.20 -2.31 -17.80
CA ASP A 152 -16.87 -1.13 -18.36
C ASP A 152 -16.27 0.19 -17.85
N HIS A 153 -15.45 0.12 -16.78
CA HIS A 153 -14.60 1.20 -16.25
C HIS A 153 -15.28 2.56 -16.05
N THR A 154 -16.60 2.57 -15.85
CA THR A 154 -17.30 3.81 -15.53
C THR A 154 -17.01 4.16 -14.08
N VAL A 155 -16.56 5.39 -13.86
CA VAL A 155 -16.25 5.90 -12.51
C VAL A 155 -17.51 5.80 -11.64
N GLU A 156 -18.67 5.98 -12.26
CA GLU A 156 -20.00 5.91 -11.67
C GLU A 156 -20.29 4.54 -11.05
N HIS A 157 -19.97 3.45 -11.74
CA HIS A 157 -20.25 2.11 -11.24
C HIS A 157 -19.35 1.75 -10.05
N VAL A 158 -18.06 2.10 -10.12
CA VAL A 158 -17.13 1.92 -8.99
C VAL A 158 -17.59 2.75 -7.78
N VAL A 159 -18.01 3.99 -7.99
CA VAL A 159 -18.56 4.85 -6.93
C VAL A 159 -19.82 4.24 -6.31
N SER A 160 -20.74 3.72 -7.12
CA SER A 160 -21.95 3.04 -6.62
C SER A 160 -21.59 1.89 -5.69
N LYS A 161 -20.66 1.02 -6.09
CA LYS A 161 -20.20 -0.10 -5.26
C LYS A 161 -19.52 0.36 -3.97
N LEU A 162 -18.71 1.42 -4.02
CA LEU A 162 -18.10 1.98 -2.81
C LEU A 162 -19.14 2.52 -1.82
N ILE A 163 -20.25 3.09 -2.32
CA ILE A 163 -21.39 3.54 -1.51
C ILE A 163 -22.14 2.33 -0.94
N ASP A 164 -22.44 1.31 -1.76
CA ASP A 164 -23.13 0.08 -1.34
C ASP A 164 -22.34 -0.64 -0.22
N TYR A 165 -21.02 -0.60 -0.31
CA TYR A 165 -20.12 -1.14 0.71
C TYR A 165 -19.98 -0.26 1.96
N GLY A 166 -20.52 0.96 1.96
CA GLY A 166 -20.36 1.93 3.03
C GLY A 166 -18.93 2.47 3.18
N THR A 167 -18.11 2.35 2.14
CA THR A 167 -16.71 2.83 2.16
C THR A 167 -16.65 4.34 1.96
N ILE A 168 -17.58 4.89 1.17
CA ILE A 168 -17.78 6.33 1.01
C ILE A 168 -19.27 6.67 1.17
N LYS A 169 -19.57 7.92 1.53
CA LYS A 169 -20.96 8.41 1.61
C LYS A 169 -21.46 8.98 0.28
N GLU A 170 -20.58 9.65 -0.45
CA GLU A 170 -20.90 10.35 -1.69
C GLU A 170 -19.68 10.44 -2.61
N LYS A 171 -19.93 10.70 -3.89
CA LYS A 171 -18.92 10.98 -4.90
C LYS A 171 -18.21 12.29 -4.56
N ASN A 172 -16.88 12.33 -4.69
CA ASN A 172 -16.14 13.58 -4.64
C ASN A 172 -14.92 13.55 -5.59
N PRO A 173 -14.36 14.72 -5.96
CA PRO A 173 -13.27 14.79 -6.94
C PRO A 173 -12.00 14.01 -6.55
N HIS A 174 -11.73 13.88 -5.24
CA HIS A 174 -10.60 13.11 -4.76
C HIS A 174 -10.78 11.60 -5.06
N ILE A 175 -11.96 11.05 -4.79
CA ILE A 175 -12.27 9.65 -5.09
C ILE A 175 -12.27 9.38 -6.59
N GLU A 176 -12.81 10.29 -7.41
CA GLU A 176 -12.75 10.17 -8.88
C GLU A 176 -11.31 10.09 -9.39
N LYS A 177 -10.43 10.94 -8.84
CA LYS A 177 -9.00 10.91 -9.17
C LYS A 177 -8.36 9.58 -8.78
N LEU A 178 -8.65 9.05 -7.59
CA LEU A 178 -8.13 7.75 -7.15
C LEU A 178 -8.61 6.60 -8.02
N ILE A 179 -9.88 6.61 -8.45
CA ILE A 179 -10.42 5.62 -9.39
C ILE A 179 -9.70 5.73 -10.74
N GLY A 180 -9.44 6.95 -11.21
CA GLY A 180 -8.65 7.18 -12.43
C GLY A 180 -7.26 6.57 -12.36
N LEU A 181 -6.53 6.78 -11.25
CA LEU A 181 -5.21 6.17 -11.03
C LEU A 181 -5.30 4.64 -10.96
N ALA A 182 -6.29 4.10 -10.23
CA ALA A 182 -6.47 2.65 -10.08
C ALA A 182 -6.82 1.97 -11.41
N LYS A 183 -7.58 2.65 -12.28
CA LYS A 183 -7.88 2.21 -13.64
C LYS A 183 -6.62 2.12 -14.50
N GLN A 184 -5.78 3.17 -14.50
CA GLN A 184 -4.51 3.15 -15.24
C GLN A 184 -3.58 2.05 -14.72
N TYR A 185 -3.51 1.90 -13.40
CA TYR A 185 -2.73 0.82 -12.78
C TYR A 185 -3.24 -0.56 -13.22
N THR A 186 -4.55 -0.76 -13.20
CA THR A 186 -5.15 -2.05 -13.59
C THR A 186 -4.89 -2.39 -15.07
N ALA A 187 -4.99 -1.39 -15.96
CA ALA A 187 -4.75 -1.57 -17.39
C ALA A 187 -3.31 -1.98 -17.70
N ASP A 188 -2.33 -1.40 -17.00
CA ASP A 188 -0.91 -1.66 -17.26
C ASP A 188 -0.36 -2.86 -16.48
N PHE A 189 -1.08 -3.34 -15.46
CA PHE A 189 -0.65 -4.43 -14.59
C PHE A 189 -1.75 -5.47 -14.36
N GLU A 190 -2.34 -6.00 -15.44
CA GLU A 190 -3.41 -7.03 -15.40
C GLU A 190 -3.07 -8.22 -14.48
N GLU A 191 -1.80 -8.64 -14.44
CA GLU A 191 -1.33 -9.75 -13.61
C GLU A 191 -0.71 -9.31 -12.27
N THR A 192 -0.96 -8.10 -11.75
CA THR A 192 -0.35 -7.68 -10.48
C THR A 192 -0.70 -8.70 -9.40
N LYS A 193 0.27 -9.55 -9.06
CA LYS A 193 0.15 -10.48 -7.96
C LYS A 193 0.12 -9.62 -6.72
N ILE A 194 -1.03 -9.61 -6.04
CA ILE A 194 -1.10 -9.11 -4.67
C ILE A 194 0.00 -9.87 -3.92
N PRO A 195 1.03 -9.18 -3.38
CA PRO A 195 2.09 -9.87 -2.66
C PRO A 195 1.42 -10.74 -1.61
N ALA A 196 1.73 -12.03 -1.60
CA ALA A 196 1.24 -12.91 -0.57
C ALA A 196 1.74 -12.35 0.76
N THR A 197 0.83 -11.75 1.53
CA THR A 197 1.13 -11.41 2.92
C THR A 197 1.50 -12.73 3.57
N LYS A 198 2.67 -12.84 4.21
CA LYS A 198 2.95 -14.02 5.04
C LYS A 198 1.99 -13.97 6.23
N ILE A 199 0.84 -14.61 6.11
CA ILE A 199 -0.15 -14.66 7.18
C ILE A 199 0.25 -15.81 8.09
N ILE A 200 0.48 -15.49 9.36
CA ILE A 200 0.65 -16.51 10.39
C ILE A 200 -0.77 -16.86 10.86
N VAL A 201 -1.22 -18.05 10.45
CA VAL A 201 -2.49 -18.64 10.87
C VAL A 201 -2.23 -19.88 11.71
N ASP A 202 -2.98 -20.02 12.79
CA ASP A 202 -3.01 -21.26 13.56
C ASP A 202 -3.74 -22.36 12.78
N ASP A 203 -3.69 -23.59 13.27
CA ASP A 203 -4.26 -24.74 12.54
C ASP A 203 -5.79 -24.66 12.44
N SER A 204 -6.44 -24.09 13.45
CA SER A 204 -7.89 -23.81 13.47
C SER A 204 -8.31 -22.86 12.34
N ALA A 205 -7.57 -21.76 12.15
CA ALA A 205 -7.79 -20.82 11.06
C ALA A 205 -7.48 -21.43 9.69
N LYS A 206 -6.46 -22.30 9.57
CA LYS A 206 -6.19 -23.03 8.32
C LYS A 206 -7.37 -23.94 7.93
N ASP A 207 -7.94 -24.66 8.88
CA ASP A 207 -9.07 -25.55 8.61
C ASP A 207 -10.33 -24.77 8.23
N ALA A 208 -10.59 -23.64 8.91
CA ALA A 208 -11.65 -22.70 8.51
C ALA A 208 -11.45 -22.16 7.09
N LEU A 209 -10.21 -21.77 6.73
CA LEU A 209 -9.86 -21.29 5.39
C LEU A 209 -10.05 -22.38 4.32
N ARG A 210 -9.67 -23.64 4.60
CA ARG A 210 -9.89 -24.77 3.70
C ARG A 210 -11.37 -25.00 3.44
N GLN A 211 -12.18 -25.05 4.51
CA GLN A 211 -13.63 -25.22 4.39
C GLN A 211 -14.27 -24.10 3.57
N LEU A 212 -13.83 -22.85 3.77
CA LEU A 212 -14.31 -21.72 2.98
C LEU A 212 -13.85 -21.82 1.51
N ALA A 213 -12.60 -22.19 1.26
CA ALA A 213 -12.10 -22.36 -0.11
C ALA A 213 -12.86 -23.46 -0.86
N ASP A 214 -13.21 -24.55 -0.20
CA ASP A 214 -14.00 -25.64 -0.78
C ASP A 214 -15.43 -25.20 -1.07
N LEU A 215 -16.06 -24.48 -0.15
CA LEU A 215 -17.40 -23.89 -0.35
C LEU A 215 -17.41 -22.95 -1.57
N LEU A 216 -16.45 -22.04 -1.64
CA LEU A 216 -16.33 -21.06 -2.73
C LEU A 216 -15.96 -21.71 -4.07
N SER A 217 -15.19 -22.80 -4.06
CA SER A 217 -14.79 -23.54 -5.27
C SER A 217 -15.98 -24.14 -6.02
N LYS A 218 -17.07 -24.47 -5.32
CA LYS A 218 -18.32 -24.98 -5.93
C LYS A 218 -18.98 -23.95 -6.84
N ASN A 219 -18.78 -22.65 -6.56
CA ASN A 219 -19.31 -21.54 -7.35
C ASN A 219 -20.83 -21.60 -7.52
N GLU A 220 -21.51 -22.08 -6.48
CA GLU A 220 -22.96 -22.09 -6.39
C GLU A 220 -23.44 -20.79 -5.72
N LYS A 221 -24.69 -20.39 -6.00
CA LYS A 221 -25.26 -19.21 -5.35
C LYS A 221 -25.46 -19.50 -3.87
N ILE A 222 -24.84 -18.71 -3.01
CA ILE A 222 -24.99 -18.79 -1.55
C ILE A 222 -25.89 -17.64 -1.15
N GLU A 223 -27.03 -17.94 -0.51
CA GLU A 223 -28.04 -16.92 -0.16
C GLU A 223 -27.49 -15.87 0.82
N ASP A 224 -26.68 -16.31 1.79
CA ASP A 224 -25.96 -15.41 2.70
C ASP A 224 -24.52 -15.89 2.92
N LEU A 225 -23.63 -15.45 2.02
CA LEU A 225 -22.21 -15.77 2.13
C LEU A 225 -21.58 -15.17 3.39
N GLN A 226 -22.03 -13.99 3.84
CA GLN A 226 -21.50 -13.35 5.05
C GLN A 226 -21.75 -14.23 6.28
N ASN A 227 -22.98 -14.73 6.44
CA ASN A 227 -23.33 -15.62 7.56
C ASN A 227 -22.66 -16.99 7.43
N SER A 228 -22.46 -17.48 6.21
CA SER A 228 -21.70 -18.72 5.98
C SER A 228 -20.25 -18.60 6.44
N ILE A 229 -19.57 -17.49 6.12
CA ILE A 229 -18.20 -17.20 6.60
C ILE A 229 -18.17 -17.11 8.13
N TYR A 230 -19.16 -16.45 8.73
CA TYR A 230 -19.28 -16.34 10.18
C TYR A 230 -19.46 -17.71 10.87
N ARG A 231 -20.28 -18.59 10.29
CA ARG A 231 -20.51 -19.94 10.79
C ARG A 231 -19.24 -20.79 10.71
N ILE A 232 -18.55 -20.78 9.56
CA ILE A 232 -17.28 -21.49 9.36
C ILE A 232 -16.25 -21.06 10.42
N ALA A 233 -16.12 -19.76 10.70
CA ALA A 233 -15.22 -19.28 11.75
C ALA A 233 -15.56 -19.91 13.11
N LYS A 234 -16.85 -19.88 13.51
CA LYS A 234 -17.31 -20.44 14.79
C LYS A 234 -17.13 -21.95 14.90
N GLU A 235 -17.47 -22.70 13.86
CA GLU A 235 -17.36 -24.17 13.82
C GLU A 235 -15.92 -24.63 14.04
N ASN A 236 -14.94 -23.84 13.55
CA ASN A 236 -13.52 -24.12 13.74
C ASN A 236 -12.94 -23.47 15.00
N GLN A 237 -13.76 -22.84 15.86
CA GLN A 237 -13.33 -22.15 17.09
C GLN A 237 -12.45 -20.91 16.86
N VAL A 238 -12.54 -20.30 15.67
CA VAL A 238 -11.89 -19.02 15.35
C VAL A 238 -12.82 -17.87 15.71
N GLN A 239 -12.30 -16.85 16.38
CA GLN A 239 -13.07 -15.62 16.59
C GLN A 239 -13.43 -14.99 15.23
N PRO A 240 -14.72 -14.72 14.94
CA PRO A 240 -15.12 -14.23 13.62
C PRO A 240 -14.37 -12.95 13.21
N LYS A 241 -14.12 -12.04 14.15
CA LYS A 241 -13.36 -10.82 13.91
C LYS A 241 -11.96 -11.10 13.36
N ASP A 242 -11.27 -12.08 13.92
CA ASP A 242 -9.92 -12.45 13.51
C ASP A 242 -9.94 -13.20 12.18
N PHE A 243 -10.95 -14.04 11.95
CA PHE A 243 -11.16 -14.70 10.67
C PHE A 243 -11.42 -13.69 9.53
N PHE A 244 -12.29 -12.70 9.74
CA PHE A 244 -12.51 -11.63 8.76
C PHE A 244 -11.22 -10.84 8.49
N LYS A 245 -10.43 -10.55 9.54
CA LYS A 245 -9.14 -9.89 9.39
C LYS A 245 -8.19 -10.69 8.49
N ILE A 246 -8.10 -12.02 8.68
CA ILE A 246 -7.31 -12.92 7.83
C ILE A 246 -7.79 -12.83 6.38
N LEU A 247 -9.10 -12.90 6.14
CA LEU A 247 -9.65 -12.82 4.78
C LEU A 247 -9.34 -11.46 4.11
N TYR A 248 -9.43 -10.35 4.84
CA TYR A 248 -9.01 -9.05 4.29
C TYR A 248 -7.51 -9.00 3.97
N GLN A 249 -6.66 -9.68 4.75
CA GLN A 249 -5.23 -9.77 4.46
C GLN A 249 -4.93 -10.61 3.21
N ILE A 250 -5.72 -11.66 2.97
CA ILE A 250 -5.62 -12.51 1.76
C ILE A 250 -6.09 -11.74 0.51
N ILE A 251 -7.27 -11.12 0.59
CA ILE A 251 -7.93 -10.57 -0.59
C ILE A 251 -7.47 -9.14 -0.89
N LEU A 252 -7.23 -8.33 0.14
CA LEU A 252 -6.97 -6.89 0.02
C LEU A 252 -5.65 -6.45 0.68
N SER A 253 -4.86 -7.35 1.26
CA SER A 253 -3.64 -7.03 2.03
C SER A 253 -3.83 -5.95 3.11
N THR A 254 -5.00 -5.93 3.73
CA THR A 254 -5.35 -4.97 4.80
C THR A 254 -6.01 -5.70 5.97
N ASN A 255 -6.10 -5.04 7.12
CA ASN A 255 -6.71 -5.61 8.32
C ASN A 255 -8.23 -5.42 8.38
N ARG A 256 -8.80 -4.60 7.49
CA ARG A 256 -10.21 -4.21 7.49
C ARG A 256 -10.65 -3.80 6.09
N GLY A 257 -11.91 -4.03 5.77
CA GLY A 257 -12.46 -3.73 4.45
C GLY A 257 -13.98 -3.64 4.46
N PRO A 258 -14.60 -3.60 3.25
CA PRO A 258 -16.05 -3.59 3.10
C PRO A 258 -16.64 -4.93 3.56
N LYS A 259 -17.97 -5.03 3.64
CA LYS A 259 -18.64 -6.29 3.98
C LYS A 259 -18.17 -7.41 3.02
N ILE A 260 -17.50 -8.41 3.58
CA ILE A 260 -16.69 -9.33 2.76
C ILE A 260 -17.52 -10.27 1.89
N GLY A 261 -18.72 -10.67 2.33
CA GLY A 261 -19.59 -11.58 1.57
C GLY A 261 -19.95 -11.01 0.20
N PRO A 262 -20.65 -9.87 0.13
CA PRO A 262 -20.95 -9.19 -1.15
C PRO A 262 -19.71 -8.87 -1.98
N PHE A 263 -18.60 -8.52 -1.31
CA PHE A 263 -17.35 -8.26 -2.00
C PHE A 263 -16.77 -9.51 -2.67
N ILE A 264 -16.81 -10.69 -2.02
CA ILE A 264 -16.39 -11.96 -2.60
C ILE A 264 -17.28 -12.34 -3.80
N GLU A 265 -18.57 -12.04 -3.73
CA GLU A 265 -19.51 -12.27 -4.84
C GLU A 265 -19.15 -11.40 -6.05
N ASP A 266 -18.82 -10.12 -5.83
CA ASP A 266 -18.39 -9.21 -6.89
C ASP A 266 -17.02 -9.59 -7.48
N VAL A 267 -16.04 -10.00 -6.65
CA VAL A 267 -14.73 -10.50 -7.11
C VAL A 267 -14.86 -11.83 -7.86
N GLY A 268 -15.76 -12.70 -7.42
CA GLY A 268 -15.94 -14.05 -7.94
C GLY A 268 -15.44 -15.10 -6.96
N MET A 269 -16.32 -16.04 -6.60
CA MET A 269 -16.06 -17.05 -5.57
C MET A 269 -14.85 -17.95 -5.91
N LYS A 270 -14.74 -18.40 -7.17
CA LYS A 270 -13.60 -19.23 -7.61
C LYS A 270 -12.27 -18.50 -7.49
N GLU A 271 -12.21 -17.22 -7.84
CA GLU A 271 -10.99 -16.44 -7.75
C GLU A 271 -10.54 -16.31 -6.30
N VAL A 272 -11.48 -16.02 -5.39
CA VAL A 272 -11.20 -15.92 -3.95
C VAL A 272 -10.78 -17.28 -3.38
N ALA A 273 -11.39 -18.39 -3.80
CA ALA A 273 -10.99 -19.73 -3.39
C ALA A 273 -9.52 -20.02 -3.75
N GLU A 274 -9.10 -19.67 -4.97
CA GLU A 274 -7.71 -19.84 -5.41
C GLU A 274 -6.75 -18.92 -4.66
N LYS A 275 -7.14 -17.68 -4.35
CA LYS A 275 -6.35 -16.78 -3.48
C LYS A 275 -6.17 -17.38 -2.08
N ILE A 276 -7.21 -17.98 -1.49
CA ILE A 276 -7.12 -18.65 -0.19
C ILE A 276 -6.16 -19.86 -0.26
N LYS A 277 -6.33 -20.75 -1.24
CA LYS A 277 -5.49 -21.95 -1.39
C LYS A 277 -4.00 -21.64 -1.55
N ARG A 278 -3.66 -20.53 -2.21
CA ARG A 278 -2.27 -20.09 -2.39
C ARG A 278 -1.61 -19.55 -1.11
N ASN A 279 -2.40 -19.19 -0.10
CA ASN A 279 -1.94 -18.63 1.17
C ASN A 279 -2.05 -19.63 2.35
N LEU A 280 -2.43 -20.88 2.08
CA LEU A 280 -2.43 -22.01 3.02
C LEU A 280 -1.10 -22.78 2.94
#